data_AF-A0A934CUY4-F1
#
_entry.id   AF-A0A934CUY4-F1
#
_cell.length_a   1.000
_cell.length_b   1.000
_cell.length_c   1.000
_cell.angle_alpha   90.00
_cell.angle_beta   90.00
_cell.angle_gamma   90.00
#
_symmetry.space_group_name_H-M   'P 1'
#
loop_
_entity.id
_entity.type
_entity.pdbx_description
1 polymer ?
#
loop_
_entity_poly.entity_id
_entity_poly.type
_entity_poly.pdbx_seq_one_letter_code
_entity_poly.pdbx_strand_id
1 'polypeptide(L)'
;MKHLNRRSEIKGINRNDVYEIPFEALREAIANAIIHRDYSVRGTSLMVEVYDDRVEIINPGIFPGRQMKDFGKISVRRNERIADLFFRMDKVERAGTGIRRMKEAMAEAGLPVPDIRQTDFYTIIFKRPIERAGVKVGRKSERKLGEKLGEKLGENEKRVLEIIVKNKFATITELSRSLGISTTAVENNLAKLKAKEIIKRIGPDKGGHWEIIDC
;
A
#
# COMPACT_ATOMS: atom_id res chain seq x y z
N MET A 1 18.93 -12.15 -6.23
CA MET A 1 17.68 -12.24 -5.44
C MET A 1 17.90 -13.07 -4.16
N LYS A 2 18.70 -12.58 -3.20
CA LYS A 2 18.97 -13.24 -1.90
C LYS A 2 18.34 -12.51 -0.69
N HIS A 3 17.50 -11.49 -0.94
CA HIS A 3 17.06 -10.54 0.09
C HIS A 3 15.55 -10.56 0.39
N LEU A 4 14.76 -11.35 -0.37
CA LEU A 4 13.33 -11.55 -0.10
C LEU A 4 13.10 -12.91 0.56
N ASN A 5 12.25 -12.95 1.58
CA ASN A 5 11.83 -14.20 2.21
C ASN A 5 10.89 -14.98 1.28
N ARG A 6 11.07 -16.30 1.25
CA ARG A 6 10.36 -17.23 0.38
C ARG A 6 9.83 -18.40 1.18
N ARG A 7 8.53 -18.66 1.09
CA ARG A 7 7.90 -19.87 1.61
C ARG A 7 7.49 -20.76 0.43
N SER A 8 7.73 -22.06 0.53
CA SER A 8 7.29 -23.01 -0.50
C SER A 8 5.96 -23.63 -0.09
N GLU A 9 4.93 -23.48 -0.93
CA GLU A 9 3.65 -24.17 -0.79
C GLU A 9 3.53 -25.24 -1.87
N ILE A 10 3.14 -26.47 -1.49
CA ILE A 10 2.86 -27.54 -2.46
C ILE A 10 1.37 -27.50 -2.77
N LYS A 11 1.01 -27.15 -4.01
CA LYS A 11 -0.36 -27.30 -4.53
C LYS A 11 -0.34 -28.40 -5.58
N GLY A 12 -0.92 -29.57 -5.27
CA GLY A 12 -0.90 -30.72 -6.15
C GLY A 12 0.52 -31.31 -6.31
N ILE A 13 0.96 -31.55 -7.55
CA ILE A 13 2.29 -32.11 -7.88
C ILE A 13 3.38 -31.01 -7.93
N ASN A 14 3.00 -29.74 -8.03
CA ASN A 14 3.93 -28.64 -8.25
C ASN A 14 4.28 -27.89 -6.95
N ARG A 15 5.57 -27.62 -6.76
CA ARG A 15 6.10 -26.71 -5.72
C ARG A 15 5.94 -25.28 -6.20
N ASN A 16 5.15 -24.49 -5.47
CA ASN A 16 5.01 -23.06 -5.71
C ASN A 16 5.80 -22.28 -4.66
N ASP A 17 6.78 -21.51 -5.12
CA ASP A 17 7.51 -20.58 -4.27
C ASP A 17 6.71 -19.28 -4.15
N VAL A 18 6.24 -19.01 -2.93
CA VAL A 18 5.51 -17.80 -2.59
C VAL A 18 6.48 -16.83 -1.92
N TYR A 19 6.76 -15.73 -2.61
CA TYR A 19 7.54 -14.62 -2.07
C TYR A 19 6.70 -13.78 -1.11
N GLU A 20 7.36 -13.14 -0.14
CA GLU A 20 6.70 -12.26 0.84
C GLU A 20 6.03 -11.03 0.21
N ILE A 21 6.49 -10.58 -0.96
CA ILE A 21 5.83 -9.59 -1.81
C ILE A 21 5.59 -10.25 -3.17
N PRO A 22 4.38 -10.13 -3.76
CA PRO A 22 4.08 -10.66 -5.08
C PRO A 22 5.09 -10.23 -6.13
N PHE A 23 5.71 -11.21 -6.79
CA PHE A 23 6.71 -10.94 -7.83
C PHE A 23 6.11 -10.12 -8.99
N GLU A 24 4.83 -10.33 -9.30
CA GLU A 24 4.11 -9.57 -10.31
C GLU A 24 4.05 -8.08 -9.99
N ALA A 25 3.83 -7.72 -8.72
CA ALA A 25 3.76 -6.33 -8.27
C ALA A 25 5.14 -5.65 -8.36
N LEU A 26 6.20 -6.34 -7.92
CA LEU A 26 7.58 -5.84 -8.05
C LEU A 26 8.00 -5.69 -9.51
N ARG A 27 7.70 -6.69 -10.35
CA ARG A 27 8.00 -6.68 -11.78
C ARG A 27 7.33 -5.51 -12.48
N GLU A 28 6.06 -5.26 -12.16
CA GLU A 28 5.30 -4.14 -12.72
C GLU A 28 5.87 -2.80 -12.26
N ALA A 29 6.28 -2.68 -11.00
CA ALA A 29 6.88 -1.45 -10.48
C ALA A 29 8.23 -1.14 -11.11
N ILE A 30 9.09 -2.15 -11.28
CA ILE A 30 10.38 -2.02 -11.96
C ILE A 30 10.17 -1.64 -13.43
N ALA A 31 9.23 -2.29 -14.13
CA ALA A 31 8.96 -1.97 -15.52
C ALA A 31 8.44 -0.53 -15.68
N ASN A 32 7.51 -0.10 -14.83
CA ASN A 32 7.05 1.28 -14.79
C ASN A 32 8.21 2.25 -14.46
N ALA A 33 9.11 1.88 -13.55
CA ALA A 33 10.28 2.67 -13.25
C ALA A 33 11.15 2.88 -14.50
N ILE A 34 11.47 1.81 -15.22
CA ILE A 34 12.31 1.88 -16.44
C ILE A 34 11.64 2.71 -17.55
N ILE A 35 10.33 2.52 -17.76
CA ILE A 35 9.56 3.21 -18.81
C ILE A 35 9.42 4.71 -18.52
N HIS A 36 9.26 5.08 -17.26
CA HIS A 36 8.97 6.46 -16.87
C HIS A 36 10.17 7.23 -16.32
N ARG A 37 11.35 6.60 -16.25
CA ARG A 37 12.59 7.21 -15.77
C ARG A 37 12.99 8.45 -16.56
N ASP A 38 13.54 9.44 -15.85
CA ASP A 38 14.28 10.54 -16.47
C ASP A 38 15.70 10.11 -16.86
N TYR A 39 15.93 9.84 -18.15
CA TYR A 39 17.25 9.48 -18.65
C TYR A 39 18.15 10.70 -18.92
N SER A 40 17.64 11.93 -18.79
CA SER A 40 18.44 13.14 -18.99
C SER A 40 19.35 13.44 -17.79
N VAL A 41 18.97 12.98 -16.59
CA VAL A 41 19.71 13.21 -15.35
C VAL A 41 20.87 12.21 -15.22
N ARG A 42 22.07 12.67 -15.54
CA ARG A 42 23.32 11.87 -15.43
C ARG A 42 23.68 11.59 -13.97
N GLY A 43 24.41 10.50 -13.74
CA GLY A 43 24.87 10.11 -12.40
C GLY A 43 23.80 9.49 -11.51
N THR A 44 22.58 9.28 -12.02
CA THR A 44 21.51 8.61 -11.30
C THR A 44 21.28 7.20 -11.84
N SER A 45 20.66 6.34 -11.04
CA SER A 45 20.20 5.00 -11.43
C SER A 45 18.85 4.70 -10.78
N LEU A 46 18.12 3.74 -11.35
CA LEU A 46 17.01 3.11 -10.62
C LEU A 46 17.61 2.38 -9.41
N MET A 47 17.15 2.69 -8.21
CA MET A 47 17.63 2.07 -6.98
C MET A 47 16.53 1.20 -6.38
N VAL A 48 16.92 0.01 -5.93
CA VAL A 48 16.03 -0.93 -5.23
C VAL A 48 16.66 -1.22 -3.89
N GLU A 49 16.02 -0.76 -2.83
CA GLU A 49 16.47 -0.93 -1.45
C GLU A 49 15.56 -1.92 -0.74
N VAL A 50 16.15 -2.89 -0.05
CA VAL A 50 15.42 -3.92 0.69
C VAL A 50 15.73 -3.73 2.16
N TYR A 51 14.71 -3.37 2.92
CA TYR A 51 14.71 -3.23 4.37
C TYR A 51 13.99 -4.41 5.01
N ASP A 52 14.11 -4.54 6.33
CA ASP A 52 13.44 -5.61 7.09
C ASP A 52 11.91 -5.50 7.02
N ASP A 53 11.38 -4.28 6.95
CA ASP A 53 9.95 -3.98 6.97
C ASP A 53 9.37 -3.58 5.60
N ARG A 54 10.22 -3.31 4.61
CA ARG A 54 9.77 -2.81 3.29
C ARG A 54 10.79 -2.99 2.17
N VAL A 55 10.31 -2.89 0.93
CA VAL A 55 11.12 -2.74 -0.28
C VAL A 55 10.79 -1.39 -0.91
N GLU A 56 11.81 -0.60 -1.19
CA GLU A 56 11.69 0.70 -1.84
C GLU A 56 12.28 0.65 -3.25
N ILE A 57 11.52 1.16 -4.23
CA ILE A 57 11.97 1.35 -5.60
C ILE A 57 12.01 2.85 -5.87
N ILE A 58 13.21 3.40 -5.96
CA ILE A 58 13.48 4.84 -6.07
C ILE A 58 13.90 5.13 -7.51
N ASN A 59 13.10 5.93 -8.21
CA ASN A 59 13.34 6.25 -9.62
C ASN A 59 13.61 7.74 -9.83
N PRO A 60 14.69 8.08 -10.58
CA PRO A 60 15.01 9.46 -10.95
C PRO A 60 13.89 10.20 -11.69
N GLY A 61 13.58 11.38 -11.18
CA GLY A 61 12.64 12.33 -11.74
C GLY A 61 11.23 12.26 -11.13
N ILE A 62 10.37 13.12 -11.67
CA ILE A 62 8.97 13.27 -11.27
C ILE A 62 8.12 12.23 -12.00
N PHE A 63 7.10 11.69 -11.33
CA PHE A 63 6.12 10.82 -11.97
C PHE A 63 5.46 11.51 -13.18
N PRO A 64 5.21 10.79 -14.29
CA PRO A 64 4.53 11.36 -15.45
C PRO A 64 3.02 11.49 -15.20
N GLY A 65 2.68 12.61 -14.58
CA GLY A 65 1.35 13.10 -14.30
C GLY A 65 1.57 14.43 -13.57
N ARG A 66 0.91 15.51 -14.00
CA ARG A 66 1.17 16.85 -13.41
C ARG A 66 0.96 16.86 -11.89
N GLN A 67 0.18 15.93 -11.34
CA GLN A 67 -0.12 15.81 -9.91
C GLN A 67 -0.27 14.34 -9.46
N MET A 68 0.03 14.07 -8.19
CA MET A 68 -0.12 12.75 -7.54
C MET A 68 -1.55 12.16 -7.65
N LYS A 69 -2.56 13.04 -7.74
CA LYS A 69 -3.98 12.66 -7.90
C LYS A 69 -4.30 11.96 -9.23
N ASP A 70 -3.41 12.12 -10.22
CA ASP A 70 -3.54 11.53 -11.55
C ASP A 70 -2.89 10.14 -11.62
N PHE A 71 -2.24 9.71 -10.53
CA PHE A 71 -1.59 8.41 -10.43
C PHE A 71 -2.59 7.26 -10.62
N GLY A 72 -2.35 6.43 -11.63
CA GLY A 72 -3.24 5.33 -12.02
C GLY A 72 -4.43 5.75 -12.89
N LYS A 73 -4.57 7.04 -13.21
CA LYS A 73 -5.64 7.57 -14.08
C LYS A 73 -5.11 8.03 -15.43
N ILE A 74 -3.92 8.62 -15.45
CA ILE A 74 -3.27 9.11 -16.67
C ILE A 74 -1.92 8.41 -16.81
N SER A 75 -1.70 7.73 -17.93
CA SER A 75 -0.44 7.06 -18.23
C SER A 75 0.27 7.82 -19.36
N VAL A 76 1.04 8.85 -19.00
CA VAL A 76 1.94 9.50 -19.97
C VAL A 76 3.25 8.73 -19.96
N ARG A 77 3.58 8.11 -21.10
CA ARG A 77 4.86 7.38 -21.25
C ARG A 77 5.95 8.41 -21.54
N ARG A 78 6.98 8.48 -20.70
CA ARG A 78 8.12 9.37 -20.94
C ARG A 78 9.04 8.80 -22.01
N ASN A 79 9.21 7.48 -22.05
CA ASN A 79 10.08 6.79 -22.99
C ASN A 79 9.26 5.80 -23.84
N GLU A 80 8.68 6.28 -24.94
CA GLU A 80 7.80 5.46 -25.79
C GLU A 80 8.50 4.25 -26.41
N ARG A 81 9.74 4.42 -26.89
CA ARG A 81 10.53 3.31 -27.48
C ARG A 81 10.80 2.19 -26.47
N ILE A 82 11.09 2.56 -25.23
CA ILE A 82 11.31 1.59 -24.14
C ILE A 82 9.99 0.88 -23.80
N ALA A 83 8.89 1.63 -23.72
CA ALA A 83 7.57 1.05 -23.49
C ALA A 83 7.16 0.05 -24.59
N ASP A 84 7.38 0.40 -25.86
CA ASP A 84 7.11 -0.48 -27.00
C ASP A 84 7.94 -1.76 -26.96
N LEU A 85 9.22 -1.66 -26.60
CA LEU A 85 10.07 -2.84 -26.38
C LEU A 85 9.52 -3.74 -25.27
N PHE A 86 9.18 -3.17 -24.10
CA PHE A 86 8.63 -3.93 -22.98
C PHE A 86 7.28 -4.58 -23.31
N PHE A 87 6.47 -3.92 -24.14
CA PHE A 87 5.22 -4.48 -24.65
C PHE A 87 5.49 -5.68 -25.58
N ARG A 88 6.40 -5.56 -26.54
CA ARG A 88 6.76 -6.66 -27.47
C ARG A 88 7.42 -7.86 -26.79
N MET A 89 8.03 -7.66 -25.62
CA MET A 89 8.63 -8.73 -24.82
C MET A 89 7.64 -9.41 -23.86
N ASP A 90 6.34 -9.10 -23.95
CA ASP A 90 5.29 -9.53 -23.02
C ASP A 90 5.64 -9.22 -21.56
N LYS A 91 6.40 -8.13 -21.34
CA LYS A 91 6.78 -7.67 -19.99
C LYS A 91 5.84 -6.59 -19.48
N VAL A 92 5.09 -5.89 -20.31
CA VAL A 92 4.12 -4.89 -19.86
C VAL A 92 2.90 -4.94 -20.77
N GLU A 93 1.71 -4.80 -20.19
CA GLU A 93 0.44 -4.72 -20.93
C GLU A 93 0.21 -3.32 -21.52
N ARG A 94 -0.75 -3.18 -22.45
CA ARG A 94 -1.13 -1.84 -22.95
C ARG A 94 -1.54 -0.92 -21.78
N ALA A 95 -1.20 0.36 -21.92
CA ALA A 95 -1.10 1.35 -20.84
C ALA A 95 -2.32 1.44 -19.90
N GLY A 96 -2.05 1.83 -18.65
CA GLY A 96 -3.07 2.20 -17.66
C GLY A 96 -3.53 1.07 -16.72
N THR A 97 -3.20 -0.19 -17.01
CA THR A 97 -3.58 -1.34 -16.17
C THR A 97 -2.52 -1.72 -15.13
N GLY A 98 -1.28 -1.28 -15.31
CA GLY A 98 -0.13 -1.69 -14.49
C GLY A 98 -0.28 -1.41 -13.01
N ILE A 99 -0.64 -0.17 -12.66
CA ILE A 99 -0.88 0.24 -11.27
C ILE A 99 -2.04 -0.55 -10.65
N ARG A 100 -3.10 -0.82 -11.41
CA ARG A 100 -4.25 -1.60 -10.94
C ARG A 100 -3.83 -3.04 -10.63
N ARG A 101 -3.13 -3.72 -11.54
CA ARG A 101 -2.63 -5.09 -11.34
C ARG A 101 -1.69 -5.19 -10.15
N MET A 102 -0.81 -4.20 -9.97
CA MET A 102 0.06 -4.12 -8.80
C MET A 102 -0.74 -4.07 -7.49
N LYS A 103 -1.80 -3.25 -7.43
CA LYS A 103 -2.69 -3.18 -6.27
C LYS A 103 -3.47 -4.49 -6.04
N GLU A 104 -3.96 -5.10 -7.11
CA GLU A 104 -4.69 -6.38 -7.07
C GLU A 104 -3.80 -7.51 -6.55
N ALA A 105 -2.58 -7.64 -7.07
CA ALA A 105 -1.62 -8.65 -6.61
C ALA A 105 -1.28 -8.48 -5.12
N MET A 106 -1.08 -7.24 -4.66
CA MET A 106 -0.85 -6.95 -3.23
C MET A 106 -2.07 -7.31 -2.37
N ALA A 107 -3.27 -6.97 -2.82
CA ALA A 107 -4.52 -7.31 -2.12
C ALA A 107 -4.77 -8.82 -2.06
N GLU A 108 -4.47 -9.56 -3.13
CA GLU A 108 -4.58 -11.02 -3.14
C GLU A 108 -3.63 -11.69 -2.15
N ALA A 109 -2.43 -11.13 -1.99
CA ALA A 109 -1.46 -11.54 -0.99
C ALA A 109 -1.79 -11.07 0.45
N GLY A 110 -2.86 -10.29 0.65
CA GLY A 110 -3.24 -9.75 1.95
C GLY A 110 -2.30 -8.65 2.45
N LEU A 111 -1.55 -8.01 1.54
CA LEU A 111 -0.62 -6.93 1.85
C LEU A 111 -1.26 -5.57 1.57
N PRO A 112 -0.84 -4.51 2.29
CA PRO A 112 -1.29 -3.17 1.99
C PRO A 112 -0.85 -2.77 0.58
N VAL A 113 -1.67 -1.93 -0.06
CA VAL A 113 -1.30 -1.33 -1.35
C VAL A 113 0.03 -0.54 -1.22
N PRO A 114 0.86 -0.48 -2.27
CA PRO A 114 2.14 0.21 -2.19
C PRO A 114 1.94 1.71 -1.95
N ASP A 115 2.73 2.25 -1.02
CA ASP A 115 2.78 3.70 -0.76
C ASP A 115 3.66 4.36 -1.80
N ILE A 116 3.34 5.60 -2.17
CA ILE A 116 4.12 6.34 -3.16
C ILE A 116 4.47 7.70 -2.61
N ARG A 117 5.74 8.07 -2.75
CA ARG A 117 6.27 9.37 -2.35
C ARG A 117 6.89 10.03 -3.56
N GLN A 118 6.74 11.34 -3.65
CA GLN A 118 7.30 12.12 -4.73
C GLN A 118 7.93 13.40 -4.16
N THR A 119 9.25 13.49 -4.29
CA THR A 119 10.05 14.70 -4.06
C THR A 119 10.76 15.03 -5.37
N ASP A 120 12.10 15.03 -5.40
CA ASP A 120 12.91 15.11 -6.63
C ASP A 120 12.98 13.75 -7.37
N PHE A 121 12.73 12.68 -6.62
CA PHE A 121 12.58 11.30 -7.08
C PHE A 121 11.17 10.83 -6.75
N TYR A 122 10.65 9.87 -7.51
CA TYR A 122 9.47 9.13 -7.07
C TYR A 122 9.88 7.77 -6.53
N THR A 123 9.26 7.40 -5.40
CA THR A 123 9.56 6.16 -4.67
C THR A 123 8.29 5.35 -4.50
N ILE A 124 8.34 4.07 -4.86
CA ILE A 124 7.28 3.09 -4.61
C ILE A 124 7.72 2.22 -3.44
N ILE A 125 6.91 2.14 -2.40
CA ILE A 125 7.22 1.47 -1.13
C ILE A 125 6.28 0.28 -0.95
N PHE A 126 6.83 -0.92 -0.97
CA PHE A 126 6.13 -2.16 -0.67
C PHE A 126 6.40 -2.55 0.77
N LYS A 127 5.36 -2.63 1.61
CA LYS A 127 5.53 -3.12 2.98
C LYS A 127 5.65 -4.65 2.98
N ARG A 128 6.61 -5.16 3.74
CA ARG A 128 6.78 -6.59 3.98
C ARG A 128 5.77 -7.03 5.06
N PRO A 129 5.27 -8.27 4.99
CA PRO A 129 4.49 -8.83 6.08
C PRO A 129 5.39 -8.92 7.33
N ILE A 130 5.00 -8.24 8.41
CA ILE A 130 5.71 -8.36 9.69
C ILE A 130 5.42 -9.77 10.22
N GLU A 131 6.45 -10.62 10.29
CA GLU A 131 6.37 -11.87 11.04
C GLU A 131 6.32 -11.53 12.55
N ARG A 132 5.14 -11.15 13.05
CA ARG A 132 4.88 -11.27 14.49
C ARG A 132 4.74 -12.76 14.77
N ALA A 133 5.72 -13.30 15.50
CA ALA A 133 5.69 -14.65 16.05
C ALA A 133 4.26 -15.03 16.49
N GLY A 134 3.65 -15.99 15.78
CA GLY A 134 2.41 -16.63 16.21
C GLY A 134 1.08 -16.14 15.64
N VAL A 135 0.99 -15.09 14.81
CA VAL A 135 -0.30 -14.69 14.22
C VAL A 135 -0.34 -14.94 12.73
N LYS A 136 -1.06 -16.00 12.33
CA LYS A 136 -1.52 -16.24 10.96
C LYS A 136 -2.40 -15.07 10.49
N VAL A 137 -1.81 -13.98 10.00
CA VAL A 137 -2.54 -12.92 9.29
C VAL A 137 -2.71 -13.36 7.84
N GLY A 138 -3.55 -14.37 7.67
CA GLY A 138 -4.11 -14.81 6.40
C GLY A 138 -5.59 -15.07 6.64
N ARG A 139 -6.43 -14.08 6.31
CA ARG A 139 -7.88 -14.23 6.05
C ARG A 139 -8.82 -14.74 7.17
N LYS A 140 -8.44 -14.83 8.45
CA LYS A 140 -9.41 -15.10 9.54
C LYS A 140 -9.81 -13.90 10.39
N SER A 141 -9.16 -12.74 10.25
CA SER A 141 -9.45 -11.56 11.08
C SER A 141 -10.71 -10.80 10.63
N GLU A 142 -10.95 -10.65 9.32
CA GLU A 142 -12.04 -9.80 8.82
C GLU A 142 -13.46 -10.32 9.13
N ARG A 143 -13.67 -11.64 9.27
CA ARG A 143 -14.97 -12.19 9.67
C ARG A 143 -15.17 -12.28 11.20
N LYS A 144 -14.10 -12.42 11.98
CA LYS A 144 -14.22 -12.48 13.46
C LYS A 144 -14.27 -11.12 14.13
N LEU A 145 -13.77 -10.06 13.48
CA LEU A 145 -13.80 -8.71 14.02
C LEU A 145 -15.24 -8.16 14.10
N GLY A 146 -16.08 -8.50 13.13
CA GLY A 146 -17.49 -8.07 13.08
C GLY A 146 -18.37 -8.70 14.17
N GLU A 147 -18.13 -9.96 14.51
CA GLU A 147 -18.96 -10.69 15.48
C GLU A 147 -18.57 -10.39 16.95
N LYS A 148 -17.30 -10.10 17.25
CA LYS A 148 -16.86 -9.81 18.62
C LYS A 148 -16.97 -8.34 19.06
N LEU A 149 -16.93 -7.38 18.12
CA LEU A 149 -17.07 -5.94 18.41
C LEU A 149 -18.51 -5.41 18.28
N GLY A 150 -19.43 -6.24 17.80
CA GLY A 150 -20.81 -5.86 17.48
C GLY A 150 -21.61 -5.31 18.65
N GLU A 151 -21.38 -5.81 19.87
CA GLU A 151 -22.19 -5.53 21.06
C GLU A 151 -21.73 -4.30 21.88
N LYS A 152 -20.51 -3.78 21.67
CA LYS A 152 -19.93 -2.71 22.52
C LYS A 152 -19.61 -1.39 21.81
N LEU A 153 -19.83 -1.30 20.49
CA LEU A 153 -19.49 -0.11 19.71
C LEU A 153 -20.73 0.55 19.10
N GLY A 154 -20.82 1.88 19.25
CA GLY A 154 -21.85 2.69 18.59
C GLY A 154 -21.66 2.72 17.07
N GLU A 155 -22.72 2.99 16.32
CA GLU A 155 -22.71 2.99 14.85
C GLU A 155 -21.68 3.96 14.25
N ASN A 156 -21.53 5.13 14.85
CA ASN A 156 -20.51 6.10 14.46
C ASN A 156 -19.07 5.64 14.80
N GLU A 157 -18.87 4.88 15.87
CA GLU A 157 -17.55 4.32 16.24
C GLU A 157 -17.11 3.25 15.23
N LYS A 158 -18.05 2.40 14.78
CA LYS A 158 -17.82 1.40 13.72
C LYS A 158 -17.43 2.07 12.41
N ARG A 159 -18.17 3.10 12.00
CA ARG A 159 -17.87 3.83 10.75
C ARG A 159 -16.53 4.58 10.82
N VAL A 160 -16.16 5.14 11.98
CA VAL A 160 -14.82 5.73 12.19
C VAL A 160 -13.72 4.67 12.04
N LEU A 161 -13.89 3.49 12.64
CA LEU A 161 -12.94 2.39 12.53
C LEU A 161 -12.77 1.90 11.09
N GLU A 162 -13.87 1.72 10.34
CA GLU A 162 -13.80 1.32 8.93
C GLU A 162 -12.97 2.29 8.09
N ILE A 163 -13.07 3.59 8.35
CA ILE A 163 -12.28 4.59 7.65
C ILE A 163 -10.82 4.54 8.08
N ILE A 164 -10.54 4.35 9.37
CA ILE A 164 -9.17 4.21 9.90
C ILE A 164 -8.48 2.95 9.36
N VAL A 165 -9.20 1.84 9.21
CA VAL A 165 -8.70 0.61 8.58
C VAL A 165 -8.30 0.88 7.13
N LYS A 166 -9.13 1.61 6.38
CA LYS A 166 -8.88 1.96 4.97
C LYS A 166 -7.79 3.03 4.81
N ASN A 167 -7.69 3.96 5.75
CA ASN A 167 -6.72 5.05 5.75
C ASN A 167 -6.21 5.34 7.18
N LYS A 168 -5.05 4.77 7.52
CA LYS A 168 -4.40 5.00 8.83
C LYS A 168 -3.96 6.45 9.05
N PHE A 169 -3.87 7.27 8.01
CA PHE A 169 -3.50 8.68 8.10
C PHE A 169 -4.72 9.62 8.15
N ALA A 170 -5.94 9.06 8.24
CA ALA A 170 -7.16 9.84 8.22
C ALA A 170 -7.12 10.98 9.26
N THR A 171 -7.26 12.21 8.76
CA THR A 171 -7.36 13.40 9.59
C THR A 171 -8.78 13.53 10.16
N ILE A 172 -8.92 14.28 11.26
CA ILE A 172 -10.25 14.56 11.86
C ILE A 172 -11.17 15.23 10.82
N THR A 173 -10.63 16.09 9.97
CA THR A 173 -11.36 16.78 8.90
C THR A 173 -11.83 15.83 7.79
N GLU A 174 -11.00 14.85 7.42
CA GLU A 174 -11.37 13.81 6.45
C GLU A 174 -12.43 12.85 6.99
N LEU A 175 -12.29 12.46 8.26
CA LEU A 175 -13.28 11.64 8.98
C LEU A 175 -14.63 12.37 9.07
N SER A 176 -14.62 13.66 9.43
CA SER A 176 -15.81 14.51 9.51
C SER A 176 -16.52 14.60 8.16
N ARG A 177 -15.77 14.88 7.09
CA ARG A 177 -16.32 14.97 5.73
C ARG A 177 -16.88 13.63 5.23
N SER A 178 -16.21 12.53 5.54
CA SER A 178 -16.62 11.19 5.07
C SER A 178 -17.82 10.64 5.84
N LEU A 179 -17.97 11.02 7.11
CA LEU A 179 -19.05 10.55 7.99
C LEU A 179 -20.27 11.48 7.98
N GLY A 180 -20.11 12.73 7.53
CA GLY A 180 -21.17 13.74 7.55
C GLY A 180 -21.48 14.25 8.96
N ILE A 181 -20.52 14.21 9.88
CA ILE A 181 -20.67 14.63 11.28
C ILE A 181 -19.67 15.73 11.62
N SER A 182 -19.92 16.50 12.68
CA SER A 182 -19.01 17.58 13.12
C SER A 182 -17.64 17.04 13.53
N THR A 183 -16.60 17.86 13.40
CA THR A 183 -15.24 17.53 13.87
C THR A 183 -15.22 17.17 15.36
N THR A 184 -16.00 17.89 16.18
CA THR A 184 -16.19 17.59 17.60
C THR A 184 -16.82 16.21 17.82
N ALA A 185 -17.78 15.80 16.98
CA ALA A 185 -18.35 14.46 17.05
C ALA A 185 -17.33 13.38 16.67
N VAL A 186 -16.47 13.63 15.68
CA VAL A 186 -15.36 12.73 15.34
C VAL A 186 -14.37 12.60 16.50
N GLU A 187 -13.97 13.73 17.11
CA GLU A 187 -13.06 13.75 18.25
C GLU A 187 -13.61 12.96 19.44
N ASN A 188 -14.90 13.12 19.74
CA ASN A 188 -15.57 12.36 20.79
C ASN A 188 -15.58 10.86 20.50
N ASN A 189 -15.84 10.44 19.25
CA ASN A 189 -15.79 9.02 18.87
C ASN A 189 -14.36 8.46 18.92
N LEU A 190 -13.36 9.23 18.47
CA LEU A 190 -11.94 8.85 18.58
C LEU A 190 -11.49 8.73 20.04
N ALA A 191 -11.94 9.64 20.91
CA ALA A 191 -11.65 9.58 22.34
C ALA A 191 -12.27 8.32 22.98
N LYS A 192 -13.50 7.96 22.63
CA LYS A 192 -14.13 6.71 23.08
C LYS A 192 -13.39 5.47 22.59
N LEU A 193 -12.96 5.45 21.33
CA LEU A 193 -12.19 4.35 20.76
C LEU A 193 -10.80 4.21 21.41
N LYS A 194 -10.15 5.34 21.74
CA LYS A 194 -8.91 5.36 22.53
C LYS A 194 -9.12 4.84 23.95
N ALA A 195 -10.20 5.26 24.61
CA ALA A 195 -10.54 4.83 25.97
C ALA A 195 -10.89 3.33 26.04
N LYS A 196 -11.43 2.77 24.96
CA LYS A 196 -11.67 1.33 24.79
C LYS A 196 -10.40 0.55 24.39
N GLU A 197 -9.26 1.22 24.29
CA GLU A 197 -7.98 0.67 23.83
C GLU A 197 -8.01 0.02 22.44
N ILE A 198 -8.96 0.42 21.58
CA ILE A 198 -9.11 -0.14 20.23
C ILE A 198 -8.18 0.56 19.24
N ILE A 199 -7.93 1.86 19.44
CA ILE A 199 -7.07 2.65 18.55
C ILE A 199 -6.04 3.46 19.34
N LYS A 200 -4.87 3.67 18.75
CA LYS A 200 -3.83 4.55 19.26
C LYS A 200 -3.28 5.44 18.15
N ARG A 201 -2.98 6.68 18.49
CA ARG A 201 -2.30 7.63 17.59
C ARG A 201 -0.80 7.50 17.81
N ILE A 202 -0.05 7.20 16.76
CA ILE A 202 1.40 7.12 16.76
C ILE A 202 1.99 8.27 15.95
N GLY A 203 2.87 9.05 16.57
CA GLY A 203 3.55 10.20 15.96
C GLY A 203 2.93 11.57 16.33
N PRO A 204 3.51 12.67 15.79
CA PRO A 204 3.13 14.04 16.14
C PRO A 204 1.71 14.40 15.68
N ASP A 205 1.11 15.42 16.30
CA ASP A 205 -0.25 15.88 15.99
C ASP A 205 -0.45 16.17 14.49
N LYS A 206 0.60 16.74 13.86
CA LYS A 206 0.70 16.91 12.41
C LYS A 206 1.59 15.80 11.82
N GLY A 207 0.96 14.75 11.29
CA GLY A 207 1.63 13.68 10.54
C GLY A 207 1.65 12.31 11.23
N GLY A 208 1.11 12.19 12.44
CA GLY A 208 0.88 10.88 13.08
C GLY A 208 -0.18 10.05 12.36
N HIS A 209 -0.18 8.74 12.61
CA HIS A 209 -1.12 7.78 12.05
C HIS A 209 -1.83 7.00 13.15
N TRP A 210 -2.96 6.39 12.80
CA TRP A 210 -3.77 5.56 13.66
C TRP A 210 -3.35 4.09 13.53
N GLU A 211 -3.14 3.45 14.67
CA GLU A 211 -2.91 2.01 14.79
C GLU A 211 -4.07 1.39 15.57
N ILE A 212 -4.55 0.24 15.11
CA ILE A 212 -5.59 -0.53 15.80
C ILE A 212 -4.88 -1.51 16.73
N ILE A 213 -5.18 -1.41 18.02
CA ILE A 213 -4.66 -2.30 19.06
C ILE A 213 -5.74 -3.37 19.25
N ASP A 214 -5.52 -4.55 18.67
CA ASP A 214 -6.37 -5.71 18.91
C ASP A 214 -6.11 -6.24 20.34
N CYS A 215 -7.16 -6.47 21.12
CA CYS A 215 -7.15 -7.28 22.34
C CYS A 215 -7.65 -8.70 22.05
#